data_AF-A0A381YZE0-F1
#
_entry.id   AF-A0A381YZE0-F1
#
_cell.length_a   1.000
_cell.length_b   1.000
_cell.length_c   1.000
_cell.angle_alpha   90.00
_cell.angle_beta   90.00
_cell.angle_gamma   90.00
#
_symmetry.space_group_name_H-M   'P 1'
#
loop_
_entity.id
_entity.type
_entity.pdbx_description
1 polymer ?
#
loop_
_entity_poly.entity_id
_entity_poly.type
_entity_poly.pdbx_seq_one_letter_code
_entity_poly.pdbx_strand_id
1 'polypeptide(L)'
;MALFTGKIINAYYTNTIHDTVCVMWSDGEFAREHYLMVDEEDDQFQELLNEWSYDSLDESTKVYVENARNEFHQAFERYAKERNLYGYTEDGGTPEDKEKEEVILLNIEDLIFNFDPEDNVQKEELFKLKLKFFDRDEVKSSKKRKAKTDLRKAETPLEAIVLYNSFVK
;
A
#
# COMPACT_ATOMS: atom_id res chain seq x y z
N MET A 1 -32.11 -31.57 14.02
CA MET A 1 -31.84 -31.64 12.58
C MET A 1 -31.64 -30.25 12.06
N ALA A 2 -30.37 -29.88 11.93
CA ALA A 2 -29.95 -28.64 11.32
C ALA A 2 -30.28 -28.66 9.82
N LEU A 3 -30.45 -27.46 9.25
CA LEU A 3 -30.88 -27.28 7.86
C LEU A 3 -29.78 -27.66 6.85
N PHE A 4 -28.53 -27.75 7.32
CA PHE A 4 -27.32 -27.90 6.51
C PHE A 4 -26.71 -29.31 6.50
N THR A 5 -27.25 -30.23 7.31
CA THR A 5 -26.76 -31.61 7.48
C THR A 5 -26.71 -32.35 6.14
N GLY A 6 -25.55 -32.87 5.77
CA GLY A 6 -25.25 -33.59 4.53
C GLY A 6 -25.06 -32.71 3.30
N LYS A 7 -25.00 -31.39 3.48
CA LYS A 7 -24.98 -30.38 2.40
C LYS A 7 -23.93 -29.29 2.59
N ILE A 8 -23.01 -29.48 3.54
CA ILE A 8 -21.98 -28.51 3.87
C ILE A 8 -20.96 -28.44 2.73
N ILE A 9 -20.71 -27.23 2.25
CA ILE A 9 -19.66 -26.94 1.26
C ILE A 9 -18.38 -26.53 2.00
N ASN A 10 -18.52 -25.63 2.97
CA ASN A 10 -17.42 -25.09 3.74
C ASN A 10 -17.96 -24.56 5.08
N ALA A 11 -17.13 -24.55 6.12
CA ALA A 11 -17.45 -23.90 7.39
C ALA A 11 -16.18 -23.27 7.94
N TYR A 12 -16.25 -22.04 8.46
CA TYR A 12 -15.08 -21.31 8.99
C TYR A 12 -15.48 -20.34 10.12
N TYR A 13 -14.52 -20.00 10.98
CA TYR A 13 -14.72 -18.98 12.01
C TYR A 13 -14.73 -17.58 11.41
N THR A 14 -15.68 -16.78 11.86
CA THR A 14 -15.88 -15.41 11.36
C THR A 14 -15.12 -14.37 12.18
N ASN A 15 -14.59 -14.75 13.33
CA ASN A 15 -13.94 -13.86 14.27
C ASN A 15 -12.66 -14.47 14.85
N THR A 16 -11.81 -13.62 15.43
CA THR A 16 -10.50 -14.02 15.99
C THR A 16 -10.60 -14.75 17.33
N ILE A 17 -11.75 -14.67 18.01
CA ILE A 17 -12.01 -15.34 19.28
C ILE A 17 -12.58 -16.76 19.02
N HIS A 18 -12.96 -17.07 17.78
CA HIS A 18 -13.54 -18.34 17.35
C HIS A 18 -14.82 -18.67 18.13
N ASP A 19 -15.70 -17.68 18.33
CA ASP A 19 -17.00 -17.86 19.00
C ASP A 19 -18.18 -18.00 18.02
N THR A 20 -17.95 -17.69 16.74
CA THR A 20 -19.01 -17.66 15.71
C THR A 20 -18.51 -18.34 14.44
N VAL A 21 -19.22 -19.38 14.01
CA VAL A 21 -18.93 -20.14 12.78
C VAL A 21 -19.93 -19.78 11.70
N CYS A 22 -19.43 -19.52 10.49
CA CYS A 22 -20.25 -19.45 9.29
C CYS A 22 -20.18 -20.78 8.56
N VAL A 23 -21.34 -21.44 8.42
CA VAL A 23 -21.53 -22.66 7.65
C VAL A 23 -22.11 -22.29 6.30
N MET A 24 -21.34 -22.52 5.24
CA MET A 24 -21.80 -22.45 3.86
C MET A 24 -22.32 -23.82 3.44
N TRP A 25 -23.59 -23.88 3.05
CA TRP A 25 -24.25 -25.10 2.59
C TRP A 25 -25.04 -24.83 1.31
N SER A 26 -25.27 -25.87 0.51
CA SER A 26 -26.03 -25.76 -0.73
C SER A 26 -27.14 -26.80 -0.82
N ASP A 27 -28.33 -26.34 -1.20
CA ASP A 27 -29.46 -27.21 -1.53
C ASP A 27 -29.36 -27.81 -2.95
N GLY A 28 -28.31 -27.48 -3.70
CA GLY A 28 -28.07 -27.88 -5.08
C GLY A 28 -28.39 -26.77 -6.09
N GLU A 29 -29.14 -25.74 -5.69
CA GLU A 29 -29.46 -24.58 -6.55
C GLU A 29 -28.76 -23.30 -6.06
N PHE A 30 -28.72 -23.07 -4.74
CA PHE A 30 -28.12 -21.88 -4.15
C PHE A 30 -27.23 -22.21 -2.97
N ALA A 31 -26.04 -21.60 -2.94
CA ALA A 31 -25.21 -21.57 -1.75
C ALA A 31 -25.77 -20.54 -0.76
N ARG A 32 -25.94 -20.94 0.50
CA ARG A 32 -26.42 -20.08 1.59
C ARG A 32 -25.45 -20.13 2.75
N GLU A 33 -25.38 -19.01 3.46
CA GLU A 33 -24.61 -18.88 4.70
C GLU A 33 -25.53 -19.04 5.90
N HIS A 34 -25.07 -19.77 6.91
CA HIS A 34 -25.74 -19.92 8.18
C HIS A 34 -24.74 -19.68 9.30
N TYR A 35 -25.04 -18.72 10.18
CA TYR A 35 -24.17 -18.34 11.28
C TYR A 35 -24.62 -19.04 12.55
N LEU A 36 -23.68 -19.67 13.24
CA LEU A 36 -23.87 -20.42 14.48
C LEU A 36 -22.90 -19.90 15.52
N MET A 37 -23.31 -19.90 16.79
CA MET A 37 -22.40 -19.69 17.91
C MET A 37 -21.70 -21.01 18.25
N VAL A 38 -20.47 -20.93 18.71
CA VAL A 38 -19.70 -22.08 19.19
C VAL A 38 -20.18 -22.41 20.60
N ASP A 39 -21.07 -23.38 20.68
CA ASP A 39 -21.60 -23.91 21.93
C ASP A 39 -21.72 -25.42 21.83
N GLU A 40 -20.99 -26.15 22.66
CA GLU A 40 -21.02 -27.62 22.66
C GLU A 40 -22.35 -28.18 23.18
N GLU A 41 -23.18 -27.39 23.86
CA GLU A 41 -24.51 -27.80 24.28
C GLU A 41 -25.57 -27.59 23.17
N ASP A 42 -25.22 -26.90 22.08
CA ASP A 42 -26.14 -26.62 20.98
C ASP A 42 -26.24 -27.80 20.00
N ASP A 43 -27.46 -28.28 19.78
CA ASP A 43 -27.76 -29.40 18.88
C ASP A 43 -27.29 -29.16 17.43
N GLN A 44 -27.33 -27.91 16.94
CA GLN A 44 -26.91 -27.57 15.58
C GLN A 44 -25.37 -27.58 15.47
N PHE A 45 -24.67 -27.13 16.50
CA PHE A 45 -23.21 -27.15 16.52
C PHE A 45 -22.67 -28.59 16.64
N GLN A 46 -23.32 -29.44 17.43
CA GLN A 46 -23.01 -30.87 17.48
C GLN A 46 -23.22 -31.56 16.11
N GLU A 47 -24.29 -31.22 15.38
CA GLU A 47 -24.50 -31.70 14.02
C GLU A 47 -23.42 -31.21 13.04
N LEU A 48 -22.95 -29.97 13.17
CA LEU A 48 -21.80 -29.47 12.42
C LEU A 48 -20.53 -30.27 12.72
N LEU A 49 -20.20 -30.48 14.00
CA LEU A 49 -18.99 -31.20 14.41
C LEU A 49 -18.97 -32.67 13.97
N ASN A 50 -20.14 -33.29 13.79
CA ASN A 50 -20.24 -34.64 13.26
C ASN A 50 -19.81 -34.74 11.78
N GLU A 51 -19.96 -33.67 11.01
CA GLU A 51 -19.58 -33.63 9.58
C GLU A 51 -18.27 -32.86 9.33
N TRP A 52 -17.98 -31.84 10.15
CA TRP A 52 -16.87 -30.92 9.98
C TRP A 52 -16.10 -30.78 11.29
N SER A 53 -14.91 -31.37 11.37
CA SER A 53 -14.10 -31.35 12.59
C SER A 53 -13.57 -29.96 12.94
N TYR A 54 -13.18 -29.76 14.20
CA TYR A 54 -12.46 -28.56 14.64
C TYR A 54 -11.20 -28.29 13.82
N ASP A 55 -10.41 -29.32 13.50
CA ASP A 55 -9.23 -29.16 12.64
C ASP A 55 -9.60 -28.64 11.24
N SER A 56 -10.70 -29.14 10.68
CA SER A 56 -11.20 -28.70 9.37
C SER A 56 -11.72 -27.25 9.43
N LEU A 57 -12.29 -26.81 10.55
CA LEU A 57 -12.68 -25.41 10.79
C LEU A 57 -11.44 -24.51 10.87
N ASP A 58 -10.38 -24.94 11.54
CA ASP A 58 -9.15 -24.15 11.65
C ASP A 58 -8.43 -24.02 10.30
N GLU A 59 -8.37 -25.10 9.52
CA GLU A 59 -7.78 -25.08 8.18
C GLU A 59 -8.59 -24.19 7.22
N SER A 60 -9.90 -24.35 7.16
CA SER A 60 -10.77 -23.51 6.32
C SER A 60 -10.72 -22.04 6.72
N THR A 61 -10.62 -21.75 8.01
CA THR A 61 -10.48 -20.38 8.54
C THR A 61 -9.16 -19.76 8.08
N LYS A 62 -8.05 -20.51 8.15
CA LYS A 62 -6.75 -20.03 7.64
C LYS A 62 -6.82 -19.72 6.16
N VAL A 63 -7.37 -20.63 5.37
CA VAL A 63 -7.54 -20.45 3.92
C VAL A 63 -8.44 -19.25 3.62
N TYR A 64 -9.53 -19.07 4.36
CA TYR A 64 -10.42 -17.92 4.21
C TYR A 64 -9.70 -16.60 4.48
N VAL A 65 -8.98 -16.51 5.60
CA VAL A 65 -8.22 -15.30 5.97
C VAL A 65 -7.12 -15.01 4.96
N GLU A 66 -6.42 -16.04 4.48
CA GLU A 66 -5.38 -15.90 3.47
C GLU A 66 -5.97 -15.40 2.14
N ASN A 67 -7.09 -15.98 1.70
CA ASN A 67 -7.80 -15.55 0.49
C ASN A 67 -8.28 -14.11 0.61
N ALA A 68 -8.93 -13.74 1.72
CA ALA A 68 -9.39 -12.38 1.96
C ALA A 68 -8.23 -11.38 1.95
N ARG A 69 -7.08 -11.75 2.54
CA ARG A 69 -5.85 -10.94 2.52
C ARG A 69 -5.30 -10.80 1.10
N ASN A 70 -5.27 -11.88 0.33
CA ASN A 70 -4.78 -11.89 -1.04
C ASN A 70 -5.68 -11.06 -1.96
N GLU A 71 -7.00 -11.18 -1.84
CA GLU A 71 -7.96 -10.37 -2.58
C GLU A 71 -7.83 -8.89 -2.27
N PHE A 72 -7.73 -8.54 -0.98
CA PHE A 72 -7.47 -7.18 -0.55
C PHE A 72 -6.16 -6.66 -1.12
N HIS A 73 -5.08 -7.45 -1.02
CA HIS A 73 -3.78 -7.08 -1.56
C HIS A 73 -3.87 -6.86 -3.07
N GLN A 74 -4.46 -7.76 -3.84
CA GLN A 74 -4.62 -7.59 -5.29
C GLN A 74 -5.49 -6.38 -5.67
N ALA A 75 -6.57 -6.13 -4.94
CA ALA A 75 -7.42 -4.96 -5.15
C ALA A 75 -6.67 -3.66 -4.86
N PHE A 76 -5.91 -3.63 -3.76
CA PHE A 76 -5.06 -2.51 -3.41
C PHE A 76 -3.93 -2.31 -4.42
N GLU A 77 -3.24 -3.37 -4.83
CA GLU A 77 -2.19 -3.35 -5.86
C GLU A 77 -2.71 -2.77 -7.18
N ARG A 78 -3.90 -3.20 -7.62
CA ARG A 78 -4.54 -2.66 -8.82
C ARG A 78 -4.84 -1.17 -8.66
N TYR A 79 -5.46 -0.77 -7.55
CA TYR A 79 -5.77 0.63 -7.26
C TYR A 79 -4.49 1.49 -7.22
N ALA A 80 -3.45 0.99 -6.57
CA ALA A 80 -2.19 1.67 -6.44
C ALA A 80 -1.45 1.78 -7.78
N LYS A 81 -1.52 0.77 -8.64
CA LYS A 81 -1.02 0.83 -10.03
C LYS A 81 -1.78 1.85 -10.86
N GLU A 82 -3.11 1.81 -10.85
CA GLU A 82 -3.97 2.73 -11.61
C GLU A 82 -3.75 4.20 -11.21
N ARG A 83 -3.48 4.45 -9.93
CA ARG A 83 -3.22 5.79 -9.40
C ARG A 83 -1.74 6.14 -9.27
N ASN A 84 -0.87 5.28 -9.79
CA ASN A 84 0.57 5.40 -9.70
C ASN A 84 1.10 5.70 -8.27
N LEU A 85 0.45 5.15 -7.24
CA LEU A 85 0.80 5.37 -5.83
C LEU A 85 2.19 4.80 -5.48
N TYR A 86 2.64 3.79 -6.24
CA TYR A 86 3.97 3.21 -6.10
C TYR A 86 5.02 3.85 -7.01
N GLY A 87 4.66 4.81 -7.88
CA GLY A 87 5.59 5.44 -8.80
C GLY A 87 6.09 4.51 -9.93
N TYR A 88 5.27 3.55 -10.35
CA TYR A 88 5.51 2.76 -11.55
C TYR A 88 5.66 3.67 -12.79
N THR A 89 6.76 3.50 -13.52
CA THR A 89 6.93 4.12 -14.84
C THR A 89 6.11 3.36 -15.90
N GLU A 90 5.81 3.99 -17.05
CA GLU A 90 5.04 3.39 -18.17
C GLU A 90 5.53 1.99 -18.62
N ASP A 91 6.78 1.65 -18.29
CA ASP A 91 7.43 0.37 -18.61
C ASP A 91 7.20 -0.77 -17.58
N GLY A 92 6.38 -0.55 -16.54
CA GLY A 92 5.97 -1.61 -15.60
C GLY A 92 7.02 -2.10 -14.59
N GLY A 93 8.16 -1.40 -14.46
CA GLY A 93 9.19 -1.70 -13.46
C GLY A 93 8.81 -1.23 -12.05
N THR A 94 9.03 -2.07 -11.04
CA THR A 94 8.98 -1.68 -9.62
C THR A 94 10.12 -0.69 -9.31
N PRO A 95 9.94 0.24 -8.35
CA PRO A 95 10.99 1.18 -7.94
C PRO A 95 12.27 0.54 -7.39
N GLU A 96 12.27 -0.77 -7.13
CA GLU A 96 13.42 -1.51 -6.60
C GLU A 96 14.54 -1.68 -7.63
N ASP A 97 14.23 -1.69 -8.93
CA ASP A 97 15.23 -1.92 -9.99
C ASP A 97 15.92 -0.64 -10.49
N LYS A 98 15.50 0.54 -10.00
CA LYS A 98 16.19 1.81 -10.27
C LYS A 98 16.53 2.48 -8.96
N GLU A 99 17.73 2.20 -8.48
CA GLU A 99 18.54 3.04 -7.59
C GLU A 99 17.79 4.24 -7.01
N LYS A 100 17.20 4.11 -5.81
CA LYS A 100 16.96 5.22 -4.87
C LYS A 100 16.72 6.59 -5.51
N GLU A 101 15.87 6.68 -6.52
CA GLU A 101 15.29 7.96 -6.86
C GLU A 101 14.21 8.09 -5.80
N GLU A 102 14.61 8.65 -4.65
CA GLU A 102 13.71 9.39 -3.78
C GLU A 102 12.81 10.16 -4.74
N VAL A 103 11.61 9.62 -4.97
CA VAL A 103 10.47 10.37 -5.46
C VAL A 103 10.28 11.35 -4.33
N ILE A 104 10.96 12.48 -4.45
CA ILE A 104 10.61 13.65 -3.69
C ILE A 104 9.25 13.99 -4.29
N LEU A 105 8.19 13.40 -3.72
CA LEU A 105 6.86 13.98 -3.71
C LEU A 105 6.99 15.28 -2.91
N LEU A 106 7.78 16.21 -3.45
CA LEU A 106 7.65 17.60 -3.12
C LEU A 106 6.19 17.84 -3.44
N ASN A 107 5.40 18.15 -2.42
CA ASN A 107 4.27 19.02 -2.66
C ASN A 107 4.88 20.24 -3.32
N ILE A 108 4.92 20.25 -4.66
CA ILE A 108 5.52 21.33 -5.44
C ILE A 108 4.84 22.63 -5.04
N GLU A 109 3.56 22.56 -4.67
CA GLU A 109 2.81 23.65 -4.05
C GLU A 109 3.44 24.12 -2.74
N ASP A 110 3.73 23.23 -1.79
CA ASP A 110 4.31 23.62 -0.51
C ASP A 110 5.76 24.08 -0.63
N LEU A 111 6.57 23.39 -1.44
CA LEU A 111 7.98 23.73 -1.62
C LEU A 111 8.19 25.01 -2.45
N ILE A 112 7.34 25.29 -3.45
CA ILE A 112 7.52 26.47 -4.33
C ILE A 112 6.74 27.68 -3.81
N PHE A 113 5.53 27.48 -3.27
CA PHE A 113 4.64 28.59 -2.89
C PHE A 113 4.47 28.78 -1.38
N ASN A 114 4.63 27.73 -0.55
CA ASN A 114 4.50 27.81 0.91
C ASN A 114 5.81 27.48 1.66
N PHE A 115 6.97 27.76 1.06
CA PHE A 115 8.25 27.40 1.64
C PHE A 115 8.48 28.11 2.99
N ASP A 116 8.64 27.33 4.06
CA ASP A 116 8.99 27.83 5.38
C ASP A 116 10.51 27.62 5.65
N PRO A 117 11.31 28.70 5.68
CA PRO A 117 12.73 28.64 5.97
C PRO A 117 13.02 28.38 7.45
N GLU A 118 12.04 28.05 8.29
CA GLU A 118 12.23 27.54 9.65
C GLU A 118 11.85 26.07 9.82
N ASP A 119 11.16 25.48 8.85
CA ASP A 119 10.83 24.05 8.83
C ASP A 119 12.07 23.21 8.46
N ASN A 120 12.45 22.30 9.36
CA ASN A 120 13.62 21.43 9.17
C ASN A 120 13.44 20.46 7.98
N VAL A 121 12.22 20.03 7.68
CA VAL A 121 11.94 19.11 6.58
C VAL A 121 12.14 19.83 5.25
N GLN A 122 11.56 21.02 5.10
CA GLN A 122 11.66 21.81 3.86
C GLN A 122 13.09 22.32 3.62
N LYS A 123 13.84 22.65 4.69
CA LYS A 123 15.28 22.96 4.59
C LYS A 123 16.08 21.79 4.02
N GLU A 124 15.81 20.57 4.48
CA GLU A 124 16.48 19.37 4.00
C GLU A 124 16.13 19.10 2.52
N GLU A 125 14.87 19.29 2.14
CA GLU A 125 14.42 19.17 0.75
C GLU A 125 15.08 20.21 -0.17
N LEU A 126 15.18 21.47 0.25
CA LEU A 126 15.92 22.51 -0.49
C LEU A 126 17.40 22.13 -0.63
N PHE A 127 18.01 21.55 0.39
CA PHE A 127 19.40 21.10 0.33
C PHE A 127 19.58 19.94 -0.66
N LYS A 128 18.71 18.93 -0.62
CA LYS A 128 18.69 17.82 -1.59
C LYS A 128 18.47 18.31 -3.02
N LEU A 129 17.56 19.25 -3.23
CA LEU A 129 17.31 19.87 -4.54
C LEU A 129 18.58 20.55 -5.09
N LYS A 130 19.28 21.34 -4.26
CA LYS A 130 20.55 21.97 -4.64
C LYS A 130 21.61 20.92 -4.99
N LEU A 131 21.75 19.86 -4.21
CA LEU A 131 22.71 18.78 -4.51
C LEU A 131 22.41 18.16 -5.87
N LYS A 132 21.15 17.83 -6.15
CA LYS A 132 20.75 17.31 -7.47
C LYS A 132 21.11 18.29 -8.60
N PHE A 133 20.92 19.60 -8.42
CA PHE A 133 21.37 20.58 -9.41
C PHE A 133 22.89 20.64 -9.59
N PHE A 134 23.67 20.48 -8.51
CA PHE A 134 25.13 20.37 -8.59
C PHE A 134 25.60 19.08 -9.23
N ASP A 135 24.79 18.03 -9.21
CA ASP A 135 25.14 16.74 -9.79
C ASP A 135 24.93 16.64 -11.30
N ARG A 136 24.14 17.54 -11.87
CA ARG A 136 23.88 17.67 -13.31
C ARG A 136 25.12 18.14 -14.08
N ASP A 137 25.35 17.57 -15.26
CA ASP A 137 26.55 17.80 -16.06
C ASP A 137 26.71 19.26 -16.51
N GLU A 138 25.60 19.94 -16.75
CA GLU A 138 25.52 21.36 -17.14
C GLU A 138 26.09 22.27 -16.05
N VAL A 139 25.88 21.90 -14.77
CA VAL A 139 26.43 22.62 -13.63
C VAL A 139 27.84 22.13 -13.33
N LYS A 140 28.11 20.81 -13.31
CA LYS A 140 29.46 20.26 -13.06
C LYS A 140 30.50 20.84 -14.02
N SER A 141 30.22 20.77 -15.33
CA SER A 141 31.14 21.21 -16.40
C SER A 141 31.20 22.74 -16.57
N SER A 142 30.25 23.49 -16.02
CA SER A 142 30.21 24.96 -16.19
C SER A 142 31.34 25.69 -15.46
N LYS A 143 31.95 26.65 -16.17
CA LYS A 143 32.97 27.56 -15.63
C LYS A 143 32.38 28.79 -14.91
N LYS A 144 31.04 28.92 -14.85
CA LYS A 144 30.34 30.05 -14.22
C LYS A 144 30.43 29.98 -12.68
N ARG A 145 31.61 30.31 -12.12
CA ARG A 145 31.92 30.23 -10.67
C ARG A 145 30.98 31.07 -9.79
N LYS A 146 30.58 32.25 -10.28
CA LYS A 146 29.66 33.13 -9.57
C LYS A 146 28.28 32.49 -9.42
N ALA A 147 27.70 32.01 -10.52
CA ALA A 147 26.42 31.31 -10.52
C ALA A 147 26.43 30.04 -9.64
N LYS A 148 27.57 29.33 -9.54
CA LYS A 148 27.72 28.18 -8.62
C LYS A 148 27.72 28.61 -7.16
N THR A 149 28.28 29.78 -6.87
CA THR A 149 28.29 30.34 -5.51
C THR A 149 26.88 30.79 -5.12
N ASP A 150 26.18 31.44 -6.05
CA ASP A 150 24.82 31.92 -5.86
C ASP A 150 23.86 30.73 -5.67
N LEU A 151 24.00 29.65 -6.45
CA LEU A 151 23.19 28.43 -6.30
C LEU A 151 23.38 27.74 -4.92
N ARG A 152 24.59 27.79 -4.34
CA ARG A 152 24.82 27.29 -2.97
C ARG A 152 24.09 28.12 -1.92
N LYS A 153 24.00 29.43 -2.15
CA LYS A 153 23.45 30.41 -1.21
C LYS A 153 21.94 30.61 -1.32
N ALA A 154 21.31 30.15 -2.40
CA ALA A 154 19.87 30.34 -2.63
C ALA A 154 19.05 29.99 -1.39
N GLU A 155 18.21 30.90 -0.92
CA GLU A 155 17.47 30.72 0.35
C GLU A 155 16.13 30.04 0.12
N THR A 156 15.65 30.04 -1.13
CA THR A 156 14.37 29.42 -1.51
C THR A 156 14.53 28.44 -2.68
N PRO A 157 13.64 27.44 -2.77
CA PRO A 157 13.58 26.51 -3.91
C PRO A 157 13.37 27.22 -5.25
N LEU A 158 12.55 28.27 -5.28
CA LEU A 158 12.26 29.05 -6.49
C LEU A 158 13.50 29.82 -6.97
N GLU A 159 14.26 30.43 -6.05
CA GLU A 159 15.54 31.08 -6.36
C GLU A 159 16.57 30.08 -6.91
N ALA A 160 16.66 28.89 -6.31
CA ALA A 160 17.56 27.83 -6.78
C ALA A 160 17.24 27.39 -8.22
N ILE A 161 15.95 27.25 -8.56
CA ILE A 161 15.50 26.90 -9.92
C ILE A 161 15.83 28.01 -10.93
N VAL A 162 15.59 29.28 -10.58
CA VAL A 162 15.92 30.42 -11.46
C VAL A 162 17.42 30.50 -11.72
N LEU A 163 18.24 30.29 -10.69
CA LEU A 163 19.70 30.27 -10.83
C LEU A 163 20.18 29.07 -11.65
N TYR A 164 19.55 27.90 -11.50
CA TYR A 164 19.86 26.72 -12.32
C TYR A 164 19.60 26.96 -13.82
N ASN A 165 18.52 27.66 -14.18
CA ASN A 165 18.23 28.02 -15.57
C ASN A 165 19.36 28.83 -16.25
N SER A 166 20.17 29.56 -15.48
CA SER A 166 21.33 30.28 -16.00
C SER A 166 22.47 29.38 -16.50
N PHE A 167 22.44 28.09 -16.18
CA PHE A 167 23.40 27.07 -16.62
C PHE A 167 22.96 26.28 -17.85
N VAL A 168 21.64 26.11 -18.03
CA VAL A 168 21.05 25.34 -19.14
C VAL A 168 20.95 26.19 -20.42
N LYS A 169 21.00 27.53 -20.31
CA LYS A 169 21.25 28.45 -21.41
C LYS A 169 22.74 28.65 -21.68
#